data_AF-A0A6L7KGN0-F1
#
_entry.id   AF-A0A6L7KGN0-F1
#
_cell.length_a   1.000
_cell.length_b   1.000
_cell.length_c   1.000
_cell.angle_alpha   90.00
_cell.angle_beta   90.00
_cell.angle_gamma   90.00
#
_symmetry.space_group_name_H-M   'P 1'
#
loop_
_entity.id
_entity.type
_entity.pdbx_description
1 polymer ?
#
loop_
_entity_poly.entity_id
_entity_poly.type
_entity_poly.pdbx_seq_one_letter_code
_entity_poly.pdbx_strand_id
1 'polypeptide(L)' 'MKDLTGSESADCDLDCAGIEATSNQAVHMINRGGKVCLVVFPGKPGELDVGNLAVNNIYL' A
#
# COMPACT_ATOMS: atom_id res chain seq x y z
N MET A 1 -8.35 -1.38 9.08
CA MET A 1 -7.40 -0.28 9.34
C MET A 1 -8.10 0.90 10.00
N LYS A 2 -9.17 1.46 9.41
CA LYS A 2 -10.00 2.51 10.05
C LYS A 2 -10.45 2.18 11.48
N ASP A 3 -10.83 0.95 11.77
CA ASP A 3 -11.22 0.60 13.16
C ASP A 3 -10.05 0.63 14.16
N LEU A 4 -8.80 0.50 13.68
CA LEU A 4 -7.57 0.50 14.48
C LEU A 4 -6.97 1.90 14.65
N THR A 5 -7.18 2.79 13.67
CA THR A 5 -6.63 4.16 13.65
C THR A 5 -7.69 5.25 13.82
N GLY A 6 -8.97 4.89 13.94
CA GLY A 6 -10.08 5.82 14.03
C GLY A 6 -10.49 6.39 12.66
N SER A 7 -10.77 7.69 12.59
CA SER A 7 -11.06 8.37 11.31
C SER A 7 -9.82 8.50 10.41
N GLU A 8 -8.64 8.36 10.98
CA GLU A 8 -7.37 8.64 10.31
C GLU A 8 -6.85 7.35 9.64
N SER A 9 -6.75 7.30 8.32
CA SER A 9 -6.01 6.22 7.64
C SER A 9 -4.49 6.41 7.77
N ALA A 10 -3.71 5.38 7.48
CA ALA A 10 -2.24 5.51 7.48
C ALA A 10 -1.76 6.42 6.34
N ASP A 11 -0.75 7.25 6.65
CA ASP A 11 -0.01 8.05 5.66
C ASP A 11 1.12 7.26 5.01
N CYS A 12 1.66 6.25 5.72
CA CYS A 12 2.70 5.37 5.23
C CYS A 12 2.43 3.90 5.60
N ASP A 13 2.76 2.99 4.67
CA ASP A 13 2.79 1.55 4.90
C ASP A 13 4.17 1.01 4.53
N LEU A 14 4.66 0.02 5.29
CA LEU A 14 5.93 -0.64 5.06
C LEU A 14 5.65 -2.10 4.72
N ASP A 15 5.70 -2.46 3.44
CA ASP A 15 5.53 -3.84 3.01
C ASP A 15 6.84 -4.61 3.20
N CYS A 16 6.86 -5.40 4.27
CA CYS A 16 7.97 -6.29 4.63
C CYS A 16 7.78 -7.73 4.13
N ALA A 17 6.62 -8.07 3.56
CA ALA A 17 6.35 -9.41 3.07
C ALA A 17 6.71 -9.55 1.59
N GLY A 18 6.51 -8.49 0.79
CA GLY A 18 6.88 -8.46 -0.63
C GLY A 18 6.12 -9.50 -1.45
N ILE A 19 4.84 -9.70 -1.12
CA ILE A 19 3.93 -10.57 -1.87
C ILE A 19 2.76 -9.74 -2.40
N GLU A 20 2.19 -10.18 -3.51
CA GLU A 20 1.10 -9.49 -4.19
C GLU A 20 -0.07 -9.09 -3.27
N ALA A 21 -0.46 -10.00 -2.38
CA ALA A 21 -1.55 -9.76 -1.45
C ALA A 21 -1.26 -8.59 -0.50
N THR A 22 -0.05 -8.52 0.08
CA THR A 22 0.31 -7.48 1.04
C THR A 22 0.50 -6.14 0.37
N SER A 23 1.09 -6.12 -0.83
CA SER A 23 1.30 -4.88 -1.57
C SER A 23 -0.02 -4.25 -2.00
N ASN A 24 -1.00 -5.05 -2.47
CA ASN A 24 -2.32 -4.51 -2.83
C ASN A 24 -3.14 -4.12 -1.59
N GLN A 25 -3.03 -4.87 -0.49
CA GLN A 25 -3.64 -4.46 0.77
C GLN A 25 -3.11 -3.11 1.23
N ALA A 26 -1.80 -2.88 1.17
CA ALA A 26 -1.19 -1.59 1.53
C ALA A 26 -1.77 -0.44 0.68
N VAL A 27 -1.88 -0.64 -0.63
CA VAL A 27 -2.45 0.35 -1.57
C VAL A 27 -3.91 0.71 -1.24
N HIS A 28 -4.71 -0.22 -0.72
CA HIS A 28 -6.10 0.05 -0.33
C HIS A 28 -6.28 0.55 1.11
N MET A 29 -5.25 0.46 1.95
CA MET A 29 -5.30 0.92 3.34
C MET A 29 -4.81 2.34 3.54
N ILE A 30 -4.05 2.87 2.58
CA ILE A 30 -3.34 4.15 2.69
C ILE A 30 -4.18 5.34 2.18
N ASN A 31 -3.90 6.52 2.71
CA ASN A 31 -4.58 7.75 2.32
C ASN A 31 -4.15 8.29 0.96
N ARG A 32 -4.98 9.19 0.40
CA ARG A 32 -4.62 9.97 -0.78
C ARG A 32 -3.36 10.79 -0.50
N GLY A 33 -2.33 10.66 -1.34
CA GLY A 33 -1.02 11.29 -1.11
C GLY A 33 -0.06 10.48 -0.24
N GLY A 34 -0.47 9.31 0.25
CA GLY A 34 0.33 8.43 1.09
C GLY A 34 1.45 7.69 0.35
N LYS A 35 2.26 6.95 1.10
CA LYS A 35 3.43 6.22 0.58
C LYS A 35 3.50 4.78 1.05
N VAL A 36 3.55 3.84 0.12
CA VAL A 36 3.86 2.43 0.41
C VAL A 36 5.34 2.24 0.15
N CYS A 37 6.10 1.73 1.11
CA CYS A 37 7.53 1.46 0.96
C CYS A 37 7.76 -0.05 0.92
N LEU A 38 8.31 -0.55 -0.17
CA LEU A 38 8.73 -1.95 -0.27
C LEU A 38 10.06 -2.13 0.48
N VAL A 39 9.99 -2.80 1.65
CA VAL A 39 11.18 -3.10 2.47
C VAL A 39 11.90 -4.35 1.95
N VAL A 40 11.17 -5.23 1.26
CA VAL A 40 11.73 -6.40 0.57
C VAL A 40 11.22 -6.47 -0.86
N PHE A 41 12.11 -6.84 -1.79
CA PHE A 41 11.71 -7.07 -3.18
C PHE A 41 11.10 -8.46 -3.36
N PRO A 42 9.97 -8.58 -4.07
CA PRO A 42 9.38 -9.87 -4.39
C PRO A 42 10.35 -10.75 -5.18
N GLY A 43 10.44 -12.03 -4.84
CA GLY A 43 11.23 -12.99 -5.62
C GLY A 43 10.62 -13.35 -6.98
N LYS A 44 9.37 -12.94 -7.24
CA LYS A 44 8.63 -13.14 -8.49
C LYS A 44 7.79 -11.88 -8.79
N PRO A 45 7.55 -11.57 -10.07
CA PRO A 45 6.59 -10.52 -10.42
C PRO A 45 5.20 -10.83 -9.85
N GLY A 46 4.49 -9.79 -9.43
CA GLY A 46 3.10 -9.84 -8.98
C GLY A 46 2.32 -8.67 -9.56
N GLU A 47 1.00 -8.77 -9.53
CA GLU A 47 0.11 -7.69 -10.00
C GLU A 47 -0.08 -6.62 -8.92
N LEU A 48 -0.12 -5.35 -9.32
CA LEU A 48 -0.36 -4.24 -8.41
C LEU A 48 -1.48 -3.36 -8.96
N ASP A 49 -2.39 -2.90 -8.11
CA ASP A 49 -3.47 -1.99 -8.50
C ASP A 49 -2.93 -0.57 -8.75
N VAL A 50 -2.33 -0.40 -9.93
CA VAL A 50 -1.82 0.88 -10.42
C VAL A 50 -2.95 1.91 -10.58
N GLY A 51 -4.19 1.46 -10.80
CA GLY A 51 -5.35 2.35 -10.90
C GLY A 51 -5.60 3.06 -9.58
N ASN A 52 -5.62 2.30 -8.48
CA ASN A 52 -5.82 2.86 -7.15
C ASN A 52 -4.64 3.75 -6.71
N LEU A 53 -3.41 3.40 -7.11
CA LEU A 53 -2.24 4.26 -6.91
C LEU A 53 -2.40 5.63 -7.59
N ALA A 54 -2.76 5.62 -8.87
CA ALA A 54 -2.87 6.84 -9.67
C ALA A 54 -3.99 7.76 -9.20
N VAL A 55 -5.19 7.22 -8.95
CA VAL A 55 -6.36 8.01 -8.53
C VAL A 55 -6.17 8.62 -7.14
N ASN A 56 -5.53 7.87 -6.23
CA ASN A 56 -5.27 8.34 -4.87
C ASN A 56 -3.89 8.99 -4.72
N ASN A 57 -3.14 9.22 -5.80
CA ASN A 57 -1.83 9.86 -5.73
C ASN A 57 -0.92 9.21 -4.67
N ILE A 58 -0.95 7.87 -4.62
CA ILE A 58 -0.15 7.05 -3.70
C ILE A 58 1.17 6.72 -4.38
N TYR A 59 2.26 6.84 -3.64
CA TYR A 59 3.61 6.55 -4.12
C TYR A 59 4.07 5.19 -3.61
N LEU A 60 4.64 4.38 -4.50
CA LEU A 60 5.29 3.11 -4.19
C LEU A 60 6.82 3.28 -4.29
#